data_AF-A0A084G3H5-F1
#
_entry.id   AF-A0A084G3H5-F1
#
_cell.length_a   1.000
_cell.length_b   1.000
_cell.length_c   1.000
_cell.angle_alpha   90.00
_cell.angle_beta   90.00
_cell.angle_gamma   90.00
#
_symmetry.space_group_name_H-M   'P 1'
#
loop_
_entity.id
_entity.type
_entity.pdbx_description
1 polymer ?
#
loop_
_entity_poly.entity_id
_entity_poly.type
_entity_poly.pdbx_seq_one_letter_code
_entity_poly.pdbx_strand_id
1 'polypeptide(L)'
;MDSKHPAHTFFVRPRLAPVRKLQDDYVSPEYLGANAIECLGLDFTSGTPLDPRTNKPERHAEPFTQLFPFKDMERAILANKPWVSGGWTYDLDGWDTALDNWWHAKKIVDLLSLYLYNHHEADEDIEACGIIDSTGWRQRGVPPEYRLNRQDDAVKWAVIHIWHRETHKPEPHVVCALADRVPLRDDQISVPELRTILTLSGVRALDEGRGNRKRIPVTVVSAAGRQLRIVVGIVDSKNGTIEIREGPIIDFSEGVKKNWKQWITTLCWISG
;
A
#
# COMPACT_ATOMS: atom_id res chain seq x y z
N MET A 1 -11.71 28.04 -18.26
CA MET A 1 -10.51 27.27 -18.64
C MET A 1 -10.78 25.81 -18.35
N ASP A 2 -11.08 25.03 -19.39
CA ASP A 2 -11.40 23.61 -19.25
C ASP A 2 -10.20 22.87 -18.66
N SER A 3 -10.33 22.39 -17.43
CA SER A 3 -9.32 21.54 -16.82
C SER A 3 -9.29 20.23 -17.62
N LYS A 4 -8.35 20.09 -18.55
CA LYS A 4 -8.06 18.81 -19.20
C LYS A 4 -7.82 17.79 -18.07
N HIS A 5 -8.72 16.82 -17.94
CA HIS A 5 -8.52 15.74 -16.98
C HIS A 5 -7.19 15.04 -17.27
N PRO A 6 -6.39 14.67 -16.25
CA PRO A 6 -5.10 14.05 -16.51
C PRO A 6 -5.27 12.70 -17.22
N ALA A 7 -4.29 12.34 -18.07
CA ALA A 7 -4.40 11.22 -19.02
C ALA A 7 -4.73 9.86 -18.35
N HIS A 8 -4.21 9.61 -17.13
CA HIS A 8 -4.52 8.40 -16.37
C HIS A 8 -6.02 8.28 -16.02
N THR A 9 -6.70 9.41 -15.76
CA THR A 9 -8.15 9.40 -15.51
C THR A 9 -8.96 8.97 -16.74
N PHE A 10 -8.44 9.24 -17.95
CA PHE A 10 -9.02 8.76 -19.21
C PHE A 10 -8.64 7.31 -19.52
N PHE A 11 -7.61 6.75 -18.90
CA PHE A 11 -7.32 5.32 -19.01
C PHE A 11 -8.22 4.52 -18.07
N VAL A 12 -8.36 4.95 -16.80
CA VAL A 12 -9.15 4.23 -15.79
C VAL A 12 -10.66 4.23 -16.10
N ARG A 13 -11.23 5.36 -16.52
CA ARG A 13 -12.69 5.50 -16.69
C ARG A 13 -13.33 4.69 -17.81
N PRO A 14 -12.74 4.59 -19.02
CA PRO A 14 -13.33 3.84 -20.12
C PRO A 14 -12.71 2.44 -20.30
N ARG A 15 -11.59 2.11 -19.65
CA ARG A 15 -10.89 0.82 -19.87
C ARG A 15 -10.81 -0.12 -18.67
N LEU A 16 -10.94 0.37 -17.43
CA LEU A 16 -10.71 -0.47 -16.24
C LEU A 16 -11.92 -0.54 -15.29
N ALA A 17 -12.33 0.58 -14.68
CA ALA A 17 -13.55 0.61 -13.84
C ALA A 17 -13.99 2.06 -13.52
N PRO A 18 -15.29 2.42 -13.60
CA PRO A 18 -15.78 3.76 -13.31
C PRO A 18 -15.95 4.02 -11.80
N VAL A 19 -14.86 4.37 -11.11
CA VAL A 19 -14.84 4.67 -9.65
C VAL A 19 -15.71 5.87 -9.25
N ARG A 20 -16.07 6.76 -10.19
CA ARG A 20 -16.87 7.97 -9.93
C ARG A 20 -18.29 7.70 -9.42
N LYS A 21 -18.79 6.46 -9.50
CA LYS A 21 -20.14 6.09 -9.04
C LYS A 21 -20.19 5.57 -7.60
N LEU A 22 -19.05 5.34 -6.97
CA LEU A 22 -18.99 4.78 -5.61
C LEU A 22 -19.16 5.93 -4.61
N GLN A 23 -20.32 5.97 -3.95
CA GLN A 23 -20.63 6.92 -2.86
C GLN A 23 -20.40 6.30 -1.47
N ASP A 24 -20.38 4.98 -1.39
CA ASP A 24 -20.14 4.23 -0.16
C ASP A 24 -18.65 4.16 0.18
N ASP A 25 -18.33 3.84 1.43
CA ASP A 25 -16.94 3.67 1.85
C ASP A 25 -16.32 2.35 1.36
N TYR A 26 -17.16 1.37 1.03
CA TYR A 26 -16.76 0.02 0.59
C TYR A 26 -17.33 -0.29 -0.79
N VAL A 27 -16.63 -1.14 -1.53
CA VAL A 27 -17.04 -1.55 -2.87
C VAL A 27 -18.04 -2.70 -2.77
N SER A 28 -19.21 -2.56 -3.40
CA SER A 28 -20.23 -3.61 -3.37
C SER A 28 -19.83 -4.82 -4.22
N PRO A 29 -20.23 -6.05 -3.85
CA PRO A 29 -19.98 -7.24 -4.66
C PRO A 29 -20.55 -7.13 -6.08
N GLU A 30 -21.70 -6.47 -6.25
CA GLU A 30 -22.31 -6.23 -7.56
C GLU A 30 -21.42 -5.34 -8.43
N TYR A 31 -20.78 -4.32 -7.85
CA TYR A 31 -19.83 -3.50 -8.58
C TYR A 31 -18.59 -4.30 -8.98
N LEU A 32 -18.05 -5.14 -8.09
CA LEU A 32 -16.89 -5.99 -8.39
C LEU A 32 -17.20 -6.93 -9.58
N GLY A 33 -18.35 -7.63 -9.51
CA GLY A 33 -18.79 -8.54 -10.58
C GLY A 33 -19.07 -7.81 -11.91
N ALA A 34 -19.70 -6.63 -11.86
CA ALA A 34 -19.98 -5.84 -13.06
C ALA A 34 -18.73 -5.30 -13.77
N ASN A 35 -17.59 -5.25 -13.08
CA ASN A 35 -16.33 -4.72 -13.62
C ASN A 35 -15.22 -5.78 -13.73
N ALA A 36 -15.58 -7.08 -13.68
CA ALA A 36 -14.62 -8.18 -13.76
C ALA A 36 -13.44 -8.05 -12.77
N ILE A 37 -13.76 -7.64 -11.54
CA ILE A 37 -12.83 -7.54 -10.43
C ILE A 37 -12.98 -8.79 -9.57
N GLU A 38 -11.91 -9.56 -9.45
CA GLU A 38 -11.84 -10.75 -8.61
C GLU A 38 -11.12 -10.42 -7.30
N CYS A 39 -11.69 -10.80 -6.16
CA CYS A 39 -11.08 -10.67 -4.84
C CYS A 39 -10.71 -12.05 -4.29
N LEU A 40 -9.46 -12.20 -3.86
CA LEU A 40 -8.89 -13.43 -3.29
C LEU A 40 -8.22 -13.10 -1.95
N GLY A 41 -8.07 -14.11 -1.10
CA GLY A 41 -7.23 -13.97 0.10
C GLY A 41 -5.74 -13.91 -0.28
N LEU A 42 -4.93 -13.25 0.55
CA LEU A 42 -3.48 -13.15 0.39
C LEU A 42 -2.78 -13.84 1.57
N ASP A 43 -1.86 -14.75 1.27
CA ASP A 43 -0.90 -15.19 2.28
C ASP A 43 0.06 -14.05 2.58
N PHE A 44 -0.10 -13.49 3.78
CA PHE A 44 0.64 -12.33 4.24
C PHE A 44 2.17 -12.54 4.27
N THR A 45 2.63 -13.80 4.35
CA THR A 45 4.05 -14.12 4.52
C THR A 45 4.76 -14.47 3.20
N SER A 46 4.03 -14.99 2.22
CA SER A 46 4.59 -15.41 0.94
C SER A 46 4.15 -14.56 -0.25
N GLY A 47 3.12 -13.73 -0.07
CA GLY A 47 2.50 -12.94 -1.14
C GLY A 47 1.71 -13.75 -2.17
N THR A 48 1.47 -15.01 -1.87
CA THR A 48 0.73 -15.95 -2.72
C THR A 48 -0.77 -15.80 -2.48
N PRO A 49 -1.63 -15.87 -3.50
CA PRO A 49 -3.08 -15.91 -3.27
C PRO A 49 -3.47 -17.19 -2.54
N LEU A 50 -4.55 -17.10 -1.76
CA LEU A 50 -5.13 -18.21 -1.02
C LEU A 50 -6.25 -18.84 -1.86
N ASP A 51 -6.23 -20.17 -1.97
CA ASP A 51 -7.31 -20.93 -2.58
C ASP A 51 -8.60 -20.71 -1.77
N PRO A 52 -9.69 -20.20 -2.37
CA PRO A 52 -10.93 -19.88 -1.65
C PRO A 52 -11.59 -21.07 -0.94
N ARG A 53 -11.31 -22.30 -1.36
CA ARG A 53 -11.88 -23.53 -0.79
C ARG A 53 -11.04 -24.08 0.36
N THR A 54 -9.71 -23.94 0.26
CA THR A 54 -8.80 -24.56 1.24
C THR A 54 -8.15 -23.57 2.19
N ASN A 55 -8.22 -22.27 1.88
CA ASN A 55 -7.55 -21.18 2.58
C ASN A 55 -6.03 -21.42 2.73
N LYS A 56 -5.42 -22.02 1.71
CA LYS A 56 -3.98 -22.32 1.65
C LYS A 56 -3.35 -21.61 0.47
N PRO A 57 -2.05 -21.25 0.57
CA PRO A 57 -1.32 -20.66 -0.55
C PRO A 57 -1.40 -21.54 -1.81
N GLU A 58 -1.78 -20.92 -2.93
CA GLU A 58 -1.81 -21.59 -4.22
C GLU A 58 -0.39 -21.86 -4.75
N ARG A 59 -0.01 -23.15 -4.82
CA ARG A 59 1.36 -23.57 -5.15
C ARG A 59 1.87 -23.13 -6.52
N HIS A 60 0.98 -22.79 -7.45
CA HIS A 60 1.33 -22.44 -8.83
C HIS A 60 0.95 -21.00 -9.20
N ALA A 61 0.49 -20.20 -8.23
CA ALA A 61 0.17 -18.82 -8.48
C ALA A 61 1.43 -17.95 -8.52
N GLU A 62 1.43 -16.98 -9.43
CA GLU A 62 2.50 -15.99 -9.52
C GLU A 62 2.43 -15.05 -8.30
N PRO A 63 3.52 -14.93 -7.49
CA PRO A 63 3.47 -14.13 -6.27
C PRO A 63 3.41 -12.62 -6.54
N PHE A 64 3.69 -12.14 -7.76
CA PHE A 64 3.73 -10.73 -8.23
C PHE A 64 4.56 -9.73 -7.40
N THR A 65 4.89 -10.06 -6.16
CA THR A 65 5.71 -9.33 -5.21
C THR A 65 6.56 -10.37 -4.50
N GLN A 66 7.87 -10.25 -4.61
CA GLN A 66 8.77 -10.94 -3.71
C GLN A 66 8.87 -10.07 -2.45
N LEU A 67 8.84 -10.68 -1.26
CA LEU A 67 9.07 -9.91 -0.04
C LEU A 67 10.58 -9.80 0.21
N PHE A 68 11.00 -8.69 0.80
CA PHE A 68 12.36 -8.60 1.33
C PHE A 68 12.57 -9.68 2.40
N PRO A 69 13.73 -10.37 2.46
CA PRO A 69 13.94 -11.44 3.41
C PRO A 69 13.72 -10.99 4.87
N PHE A 70 12.78 -11.63 5.56
CA PHE A 70 12.40 -11.28 6.93
C PHE A 70 13.60 -11.17 7.88
N LYS A 71 14.50 -12.16 7.85
CA LYS A 71 15.67 -12.21 8.75
C LYS A 71 16.64 -11.06 8.51
N ASP A 72 16.72 -10.55 7.29
CA ASP A 72 17.60 -9.44 6.96
C ASP A 72 16.94 -8.11 7.35
N MET A 73 15.61 -7.99 7.16
CA MET A 73 14.84 -6.85 7.67
C MET A 73 14.93 -6.74 9.19
N GLU A 74 14.64 -7.84 9.90
CA GLU A 74 14.72 -7.90 11.35
C GLU A 74 16.11 -7.54 11.87
N ARG A 75 17.17 -8.09 11.25
CA ARG A 75 18.55 -7.78 11.62
C ARG A 75 18.88 -6.30 11.45
N ALA A 76 18.48 -5.70 10.33
CA ALA A 76 18.72 -4.29 10.05
C ALA A 76 17.97 -3.38 11.03
N ILE A 77 16.69 -3.67 11.28
CA ILE A 77 15.86 -2.90 12.21
C ILE A 77 16.39 -2.97 13.65
N LEU A 78 16.87 -4.15 14.10
CA LEU A 78 17.49 -4.31 15.42
C LEU A 78 18.85 -3.61 15.54
N ALA A 79 19.61 -3.54 14.45
CA ALA A 79 20.89 -2.83 14.43
C ALA A 79 20.68 -1.31 14.48
N ASN A 80 19.76 -0.79 13.67
CA ASN A 80 19.53 0.65 13.51
C ASN A 80 18.65 1.25 14.62
N LYS A 81 17.76 0.44 15.22
CA LYS A 81 16.83 0.86 16.30
C LYS A 81 16.07 2.16 15.97
N PRO A 82 15.33 2.23 14.85
CA PRO A 82 14.69 3.47 14.37
C PRO A 82 13.66 4.08 15.34
N TRP A 83 13.22 3.33 16.35
CA TRP A 83 12.33 3.82 17.41
C TRP A 83 13.05 4.63 18.51
N VAL A 84 14.39 4.68 18.51
CA VAL A 84 15.18 5.43 19.50
C VAL A 84 15.74 6.69 18.81
N SER A 85 15.31 7.88 19.25
CA SER A 85 15.84 9.15 18.72
C SER A 85 16.06 10.16 19.84
N GLY A 86 17.29 10.66 19.99
CA GLY A 86 17.61 11.75 20.93
C GLY A 86 17.14 11.54 22.38
N GLY A 87 17.04 10.29 22.85
CA GLY A 87 16.50 9.93 24.17
C GLY A 87 14.98 9.75 24.25
N TRP A 88 14.25 9.95 23.15
CA TRP A 88 12.80 9.72 23.01
C TRP A 88 12.51 8.41 22.27
N THR A 89 11.41 7.75 22.66
CA THR A 89 10.94 6.53 22.00
C THR A 89 9.75 6.84 21.10
N TYR A 90 9.90 6.65 19.79
CA TYR A 90 8.83 6.74 18.81
C TYR A 90 8.26 5.35 18.54
N ASP A 91 7.31 4.92 19.38
CA ASP A 91 6.60 3.64 19.21
C ASP A 91 5.07 3.87 19.11
N LEU A 92 4.34 2.84 18.67
CA LEU A 92 2.87 2.79 18.82
C LEU A 92 2.46 2.42 20.25
N ASP A 93 3.41 2.30 21.17
CA ASP A 93 3.15 2.16 22.59
C ASP A 93 2.56 3.47 23.14
N GLY A 94 1.27 3.45 23.49
CA GLY A 94 0.56 4.64 23.98
C GLY A 94 -0.11 5.42 22.85
N TRP A 95 -1.27 4.94 22.42
CA TRP A 95 -2.13 5.68 21.52
C TRP A 95 -2.71 6.89 22.21
N ASP A 96 -2.54 8.07 21.61
CA ASP A 96 -3.25 9.27 22.05
C ASP A 96 -4.75 9.09 21.78
N THR A 97 -5.54 9.07 22.85
CA THR A 97 -7.00 8.93 22.80
C THR A 97 -7.71 10.15 22.24
N ALA A 98 -7.03 11.31 22.14
CA ALA A 98 -7.57 12.52 21.56
C ALA A 98 -7.51 12.52 20.01
N LEU A 99 -6.72 11.63 19.41
CA LEU A 99 -6.61 11.51 17.96
C LEU A 99 -7.77 10.67 17.37
N ASP A 100 -8.26 11.10 16.20
CA ASP A 100 -9.23 10.34 15.42
C ASP A 100 -8.58 9.17 14.66
N ASN A 101 -9.42 8.30 14.07
CA ASN A 101 -8.97 7.13 13.31
C ASN A 101 -7.98 7.48 12.20
N TRP A 102 -8.18 8.60 11.51
CA TRP A 102 -7.30 8.96 10.40
C TRP A 102 -5.91 9.34 10.91
N TRP A 103 -5.82 10.06 12.03
CA TRP A 103 -4.55 10.40 12.64
C TRP A 103 -3.80 9.18 13.17
N HIS A 104 -4.49 8.19 13.75
CA HIS A 104 -3.86 6.90 14.09
C HIS A 104 -3.35 6.17 12.84
N ALA A 105 -4.15 6.12 11.78
CA ALA A 105 -3.75 5.51 10.51
C ALA A 105 -2.52 6.21 9.90
N LYS A 106 -2.53 7.55 9.91
CA LYS A 106 -1.40 8.36 9.46
C LYS A 106 -0.14 8.07 10.29
N LYS A 107 -0.27 7.97 11.62
CA LYS A 107 0.85 7.61 12.52
C LYS A 107 1.44 6.25 12.15
N ILE A 108 0.60 5.24 11.86
CA ILE A 108 1.07 3.92 11.41
C ILE A 108 1.93 4.06 10.14
N VAL A 109 1.42 4.73 9.11
CA VAL A 109 2.12 4.81 7.82
C VAL A 109 3.40 5.66 7.89
N ASP A 110 3.42 6.70 8.71
CA ASP A 110 4.62 7.51 8.95
C ASP A 110 5.69 6.70 9.71
N LEU A 111 5.30 5.87 10.68
CA LEU A 111 6.24 5.00 11.37
C LEU A 111 6.83 3.93 10.45
N LEU A 112 6.06 3.42 9.48
CA LEU A 112 6.63 2.53 8.47
C LEU A 112 7.75 3.22 7.68
N SER A 113 7.52 4.47 7.24
CA SER A 113 8.55 5.27 6.57
C SER A 113 9.76 5.51 7.47
N LEU A 114 9.54 5.87 8.75
CA LEU A 114 10.61 6.05 9.73
C LEU A 114 11.50 4.79 9.87
N TYR A 115 10.88 3.61 9.96
CA TYR A 115 11.61 2.35 10.09
C TYR A 115 12.43 2.01 8.85
N LEU A 116 11.95 2.40 7.66
CA LEU A 116 12.62 2.14 6.40
C LEU A 116 13.82 3.07 6.15
N TYR A 117 13.66 4.35 6.51
CA TYR A 117 14.62 5.42 6.21
C TYR A 117 15.59 5.75 7.35
N ASN A 118 15.35 5.23 8.56
CA ASN A 118 16.15 5.52 9.75
C ASN A 118 16.56 7.00 9.83
N HIS A 119 15.55 7.89 9.81
CA HIS A 119 15.67 9.36 9.70
C HIS A 119 16.60 10.06 10.72
N HIS A 120 17.21 9.34 11.65
CA HIS A 120 18.13 9.87 12.65
C HIS A 120 19.54 10.13 12.10
N GLU A 121 20.04 9.34 11.13
CA GLU A 121 21.37 9.58 10.55
C GLU A 121 21.39 10.72 9.52
N ALA A 122 20.23 11.23 9.11
CA ALA A 122 20.07 12.28 8.11
C ALA A 122 20.26 13.72 8.64
N ASP A 123 20.44 13.91 9.96
CA ASP A 123 20.72 15.24 10.55
C ASP A 123 22.19 15.66 10.34
N GLU A 124 23.08 14.75 9.93
CA GLU A 124 24.50 15.06 9.65
C GLU A 124 24.93 14.82 8.19
N ASP A 125 24.21 14.00 7.40
CA ASP A 125 24.44 13.82 5.95
C ASP A 125 23.12 13.59 5.20
N ILE A 126 22.91 14.32 4.10
CA ILE A 126 21.63 14.42 3.34
C ILE A 126 21.30 13.15 2.54
N GLU A 127 22.11 12.11 2.62
CA GLU A 127 21.81 10.82 2.00
C GLU A 127 20.94 10.00 2.96
N ALA A 128 19.75 9.60 2.51
CA ALA A 128 18.92 8.66 3.26
C ALA A 128 19.78 7.47 3.71
N CYS A 129 19.84 7.23 5.01
CA CYS A 129 20.57 6.13 5.61
C CYS A 129 19.57 5.13 6.17
N GLY A 130 19.10 4.16 5.38
CA GLY A 130 18.15 3.16 5.87
C GLY A 130 18.22 1.82 5.14
N ILE A 131 17.43 0.84 5.61
CA ILE A 131 17.35 -0.47 4.92
C ILE A 131 16.85 -0.32 3.49
N ILE A 132 15.96 0.65 3.25
CA ILE A 132 15.35 0.85 1.94
C ILE A 132 16.38 1.24 0.87
N ASP A 133 17.50 1.85 1.24
CA ASP A 133 18.54 2.24 0.27
C ASP A 133 19.17 1.04 -0.42
N SER A 134 19.36 -0.06 0.32
CA SER A 134 19.91 -1.32 -0.18
C SER A 134 18.96 -2.11 -1.08
N THR A 135 17.68 -1.74 -1.12
CA THR A 135 16.63 -2.50 -1.82
C THR A 135 16.34 -2.00 -3.23
N GLY A 136 16.86 -0.81 -3.57
CA GLY A 136 16.54 -0.08 -4.78
C GLY A 136 15.17 0.59 -4.77
N TRP A 137 14.40 0.49 -3.68
CA TRP A 137 13.15 1.24 -3.50
C TRP A 137 13.42 2.67 -3.04
N ARG A 138 12.66 3.63 -3.57
CA ARG A 138 12.75 5.05 -3.20
C ARG A 138 11.35 5.64 -3.05
N GLN A 139 11.17 6.39 -1.97
CA GLN A 139 9.95 7.12 -1.68
C GLN A 139 9.88 8.34 -2.60
N ARG A 140 8.70 8.57 -3.13
CA ARG A 140 8.34 9.73 -3.94
C ARG A 140 7.12 10.39 -3.30
N GLY A 141 7.08 11.72 -3.37
CA GLY A 141 5.89 12.46 -2.98
C GLY A 141 4.72 12.08 -3.88
N VAL A 142 3.50 12.13 -3.33
CA VAL A 142 2.28 11.83 -4.09
C VAL A 142 1.94 13.00 -5.02
N PRO A 143 2.00 12.82 -6.35
CA PRO A 143 1.68 13.91 -7.27
C PRO A 143 0.22 14.36 -7.11
N PRO A 144 -0.05 15.67 -6.90
CA PRO A 144 -1.41 16.18 -6.68
C PRO A 144 -2.40 15.81 -7.79
N GLU A 145 -1.91 15.67 -9.02
CA GLU A 145 -2.68 15.29 -10.19
C GLU A 145 -3.28 13.88 -10.11
N TYR A 146 -2.73 12.99 -9.27
CA TYR A 146 -3.28 11.64 -9.07
C TYR A 146 -4.58 11.65 -8.27
N ARG A 147 -4.85 12.75 -7.54
CA ARG A 147 -6.07 12.91 -6.71
C ARG A 147 -6.29 11.72 -5.76
N LEU A 148 -5.19 11.24 -5.18
CA LEU A 148 -5.12 10.19 -4.16
C LEU A 148 -5.13 10.77 -2.75
N ASN A 149 -5.95 11.81 -2.58
CA ASN A 149 -6.17 12.49 -1.32
C ASN A 149 -7.59 13.06 -1.35
N ARG A 150 -8.34 12.85 -0.27
CA ARG A 150 -9.62 13.47 -0.02
C ARG A 150 -9.69 13.83 1.45
N GLN A 151 -9.80 15.12 1.73
CA GLN A 151 -9.93 15.66 3.08
C GLN A 151 -11.17 16.56 3.09
N ASP A 152 -12.31 15.97 3.40
CA ASP A 152 -13.51 16.70 3.79
C ASP A 152 -13.96 16.22 5.17
N ASP A 153 -14.88 16.94 5.82
CA ASP A 153 -15.28 16.65 7.21
C ASP A 153 -15.91 15.25 7.37
N ALA A 154 -16.46 14.69 6.29
CA ALA A 154 -17.14 13.39 6.26
C ALA A 154 -16.21 12.24 5.81
N VAL A 155 -15.33 12.51 4.84
CA VAL A 155 -14.45 11.54 4.17
C VAL A 155 -13.02 12.03 4.22
N LYS A 156 -12.18 11.29 4.94
CA LYS A 156 -10.77 11.63 5.14
C LYS A 156 -9.90 10.40 4.85
N TRP A 157 -9.25 10.41 3.69
CA TRP A 157 -8.25 9.41 3.31
C TRP A 157 -7.18 10.04 2.42
N ALA A 158 -5.97 9.51 2.49
CA ALA A 158 -4.87 9.95 1.64
C ALA A 158 -3.84 8.84 1.46
N VAL A 159 -3.31 8.72 0.24
CA VAL A 159 -2.02 8.08 0.05
C VAL A 159 -0.97 9.05 0.58
N ILE A 160 -0.19 8.59 1.55
CA ILE A 160 0.82 9.41 2.24
C ILE A 160 2.18 9.23 1.58
N HIS A 161 2.53 7.97 1.28
CA HIS A 161 3.83 7.60 0.72
C HIS A 161 3.62 6.74 -0.52
N ILE A 162 4.43 6.95 -1.55
CA ILE A 162 4.55 6.03 -2.69
C ILE A 162 6.02 5.64 -2.81
N TRP A 163 6.28 4.35 -2.95
CA TRP A 163 7.60 3.82 -3.23
C TRP A 163 7.67 3.26 -4.64
N HIS A 164 8.77 3.56 -5.31
CA HIS A 164 9.09 3.11 -6.65
C HIS A 164 10.45 2.42 -6.62
N ARG A 165 10.58 1.32 -7.35
CA ARG A 165 11.88 0.70 -7.52
C ARG A 165 12.68 1.38 -8.62
N GLU A 166 13.85 1.88 -8.25
CA GLU A 166 14.83 2.49 -9.15
C GLU A 166 15.82 1.42 -9.61
N THR A 167 15.48 0.76 -10.71
CA THR A 167 16.37 -0.20 -11.37
C THR A 167 16.66 0.24 -12.80
N HIS A 168 17.73 -0.30 -13.40
CA HIS A 168 18.07 -0.04 -14.79
C HIS A 168 16.94 -0.40 -15.78
N LYS A 169 16.00 -1.25 -15.37
CA LYS A 169 14.78 -1.59 -16.13
C LYS A 169 13.56 -1.28 -15.27
N PRO A 170 12.86 -0.15 -15.50
CA PRO A 170 11.77 0.28 -14.61
C PRO A 170 10.79 -0.86 -14.34
N GLU A 171 10.55 -1.23 -13.09
CA GLU A 171 9.61 -2.28 -12.73
C GLU A 171 8.19 -1.71 -12.66
N PRO A 172 7.16 -2.45 -13.10
CA PRO A 172 5.80 -1.93 -13.16
C PRO A 172 5.19 -1.81 -11.76
N HIS A 173 5.82 -2.45 -10.77
CA HIS A 173 5.35 -2.53 -9.41
C HIS A 173 5.46 -1.18 -8.71
N VAL A 174 4.42 -0.85 -7.95
CA VAL A 174 4.34 0.31 -7.07
C VAL A 174 3.90 -0.18 -5.71
N VAL A 175 4.53 0.33 -4.66
CA VAL A 175 4.02 0.20 -3.30
C VAL A 175 3.56 1.57 -2.83
N CYS A 176 2.48 1.65 -2.07
CA CYS A 176 2.07 2.89 -1.44
C CYS A 176 1.48 2.64 -0.06
N ALA A 177 1.51 3.66 0.80
CA ALA A 177 0.83 3.64 2.08
C ALA A 177 -0.38 4.57 2.05
N LEU A 178 -1.53 4.01 2.38
CA LEU A 178 -2.84 4.65 2.42
C LEU A 178 -3.27 4.77 3.88
N ALA A 179 -3.62 5.99 4.29
CA ALA A 179 -4.28 6.24 5.57
C ALA A 179 -5.74 6.61 5.34
N ASP A 180 -6.64 5.89 5.99
CA ASP A 180 -8.08 6.06 5.90
C ASP A 180 -8.69 6.29 7.29
N ARG A 181 -9.79 7.04 7.34
CA ARG A 181 -10.61 7.21 8.55
C ARG A 181 -11.54 6.02 8.75
N VAL A 182 -12.00 5.42 7.66
CA VAL A 182 -12.99 4.35 7.68
C VAL A 182 -12.31 3.03 8.05
N PRO A 183 -12.80 2.28 9.06
CA PRO A 183 -12.21 1.00 9.48
C PRO A 183 -12.05 -0.02 8.35
N LEU A 184 -11.11 -0.95 8.50
CA LEU A 184 -10.93 -2.05 7.56
C LEU A 184 -11.97 -3.16 7.82
N ARG A 185 -12.31 -3.94 6.78
CA ARG A 185 -13.21 -5.11 6.86
C ARG A 185 -12.61 -6.29 6.11
N ASP A 186 -12.66 -7.49 6.70
CA ASP A 186 -12.04 -8.70 6.14
C ASP A 186 -12.68 -9.18 4.82
N ASP A 187 -13.94 -8.83 4.57
CA ASP A 187 -14.75 -9.29 3.45
C ASP A 187 -15.02 -8.20 2.38
N GLN A 188 -14.45 -7.01 2.55
CA GLN A 188 -14.73 -5.87 1.69
C GLN A 188 -13.47 -5.05 1.42
N ILE A 189 -13.23 -4.77 0.15
CA ILE A 189 -12.29 -3.72 -0.26
C ILE A 189 -12.91 -2.34 -0.09
N SER A 190 -12.13 -1.39 0.45
CA SER A 190 -12.55 0.00 0.57
C SER A 190 -12.47 0.74 -0.77
N VAL A 191 -13.30 1.77 -0.95
CA VAL A 191 -13.22 2.62 -2.14
C VAL A 191 -11.85 3.30 -2.28
N PRO A 192 -11.22 3.81 -1.20
CA PRO A 192 -9.86 4.34 -1.27
C PRO A 192 -8.81 3.31 -1.71
N GLU A 193 -8.89 2.05 -1.28
CA GLU A 193 -7.98 0.98 -1.72
C GLU A 193 -8.13 0.72 -3.22
N LEU A 194 -9.36 0.46 -3.69
CA LEU A 194 -9.62 0.20 -5.10
C LEU A 194 -9.22 1.39 -5.98
N ARG A 195 -9.55 2.61 -5.54
CA ARG A 195 -9.20 3.83 -6.27
C ARG A 195 -7.69 4.00 -6.38
N THR A 196 -6.96 3.71 -5.31
CA THR A 196 -5.50 3.78 -5.27
C THR A 196 -4.88 2.79 -6.26
N ILE A 197 -5.31 1.52 -6.22
CA ILE A 197 -4.89 0.47 -7.16
C ILE A 197 -5.07 0.93 -8.60
N LEU A 198 -6.29 1.32 -8.97
CA LEU A 198 -6.64 1.68 -10.34
C LEU A 198 -5.89 2.92 -10.84
N THR A 199 -5.66 3.89 -9.96
CA THR A 199 -4.99 5.13 -10.32
C THR A 199 -3.51 4.89 -10.55
N LEU A 200 -2.83 4.23 -9.60
CA LEU A 200 -1.40 3.94 -9.70
C LEU A 200 -1.12 2.98 -10.87
N SER A 201 -1.95 1.96 -11.08
CA SER A 201 -1.82 1.07 -12.23
C SER A 201 -2.01 1.83 -13.56
N GLY A 202 -2.98 2.73 -13.62
CA GLY A 202 -3.26 3.53 -14.81
C GLY A 202 -2.14 4.52 -15.13
N VAL A 203 -1.56 5.16 -14.11
CA VAL A 203 -0.35 5.99 -14.25
C VAL A 203 0.79 5.16 -14.82
N ARG A 204 1.08 3.99 -14.22
CA ARG A 204 2.17 3.12 -14.69
C ARG A 204 1.97 2.58 -16.10
N ALA A 205 0.73 2.29 -16.48
CA ALA A 205 0.42 1.87 -17.84
C ALA A 205 0.76 2.96 -18.88
N LEU A 206 0.69 4.24 -18.50
CA LEU A 206 0.92 5.38 -19.39
C LEU A 206 2.37 5.87 -19.38
N ASP A 207 2.96 6.03 -18.20
CA ASP A 207 4.31 6.62 -18.03
C ASP A 207 5.40 5.83 -18.75
N GLU A 208 5.23 4.52 -18.86
CA GLU A 208 6.32 3.68 -19.36
C GLU A 208 6.37 3.58 -20.89
N GLY A 209 5.41 4.15 -21.65
CA GLY A 209 5.31 3.89 -23.09
C GLY A 209 5.14 2.39 -23.43
N ARG A 210 4.80 1.58 -22.41
CA ARG A 210 4.81 0.13 -22.45
C ARG A 210 3.43 -0.40 -22.80
N GLY A 211 3.05 -0.24 -24.06
CA GLY A 211 1.89 -0.92 -24.63
C GLY A 211 1.94 -2.45 -24.57
N ASN A 212 3.05 -3.06 -24.10
CA ASN A 212 3.25 -4.50 -24.05
C ASN A 212 3.33 -5.13 -22.64
N ARG A 213 3.22 -4.37 -21.55
CA ARG A 213 3.17 -4.97 -20.21
C ARG A 213 1.77 -5.42 -19.86
N LYS A 214 1.61 -6.74 -19.71
CA LYS A 214 0.30 -7.38 -19.51
C LYS A 214 -0.27 -7.15 -18.12
N ARG A 215 0.56 -7.05 -17.07
CA ARG A 215 0.11 -7.00 -15.67
C ARG A 215 0.91 -5.98 -14.86
N ILE A 216 0.21 -5.14 -14.11
CA ILE A 216 0.79 -4.07 -13.28
C ILE A 216 0.37 -4.32 -11.84
N PRO A 217 1.28 -4.83 -10.98
CA PRO A 217 0.99 -4.99 -9.57
C PRO A 217 1.08 -3.65 -8.83
N VAL A 218 0.17 -3.43 -7.89
CA VAL A 218 0.16 -2.31 -6.95
C VAL A 218 -0.06 -2.88 -5.57
N THR A 219 0.90 -2.69 -4.66
CA THR A 219 0.76 -3.05 -3.25
C THR A 219 0.33 -1.82 -2.47
N VAL A 220 -0.81 -1.91 -1.80
CA VAL A 220 -1.35 -0.89 -0.91
C VAL A 220 -1.18 -1.38 0.52
N VAL A 221 -0.37 -0.66 1.28
CA VAL A 221 -0.34 -0.75 2.75
C VAL A 221 -1.48 0.12 3.27
N SER A 222 -2.61 -0.48 3.56
CA SER A 222 -3.85 0.21 3.92
C SER A 222 -3.98 0.26 5.44
N ALA A 223 -4.00 1.46 6.01
CA ALA A 223 -4.17 1.68 7.44
C ALA A 223 -5.46 2.44 7.71
N ALA A 224 -6.20 2.01 8.74
CA ALA A 224 -7.37 2.73 9.25
C ALA A 224 -7.47 2.61 10.77
N GLY A 225 -7.57 3.74 11.47
CA GLY A 225 -7.47 3.73 12.93
C GLY A 225 -6.15 3.11 13.36
N ARG A 226 -6.24 2.05 14.17
CA ARG A 226 -5.07 1.29 14.67
C ARG A 226 -4.86 0.00 13.91
N GLN A 227 -5.55 -0.18 12.78
CA GLN A 227 -5.53 -1.38 11.97
C GLN A 227 -4.71 -1.15 10.70
N LEU A 228 -4.16 -2.24 10.17
CA LEU A 228 -3.44 -2.26 8.90
C LEU A 228 -3.72 -3.56 8.16
N ARG A 229 -3.80 -3.51 6.83
CA ARG A 229 -3.70 -4.69 5.96
C ARG A 229 -2.87 -4.40 4.73
N ILE A 230 -2.43 -5.46 4.05
CA ILE A 230 -1.84 -5.38 2.72
C ILE A 230 -2.90 -5.76 1.71
N VAL A 231 -3.07 -4.93 0.67
CA VAL A 231 -3.89 -5.25 -0.49
C VAL A 231 -3.01 -5.21 -1.72
N VAL A 232 -3.01 -6.26 -2.53
CA VAL A 232 -2.28 -6.30 -3.80
C VAL A 232 -3.28 -6.30 -4.94
N GLY A 233 -3.27 -5.25 -5.74
CA GLY A 233 -4.05 -5.16 -6.96
C GLY A 233 -3.19 -5.46 -8.18
N ILE A 234 -3.59 -6.42 -9.00
CA ILE A 234 -2.92 -6.79 -10.25
C ILE A 234 -3.86 -6.43 -11.39
N VAL A 235 -3.48 -5.38 -12.12
CA VAL A 235 -4.28 -4.89 -13.24
C VAL A 235 -3.75 -5.47 -14.54
N ASP A 236 -4.56 -6.29 -15.21
CA ASP A 236 -4.30 -6.79 -16.55
C ASP A 236 -4.84 -5.81 -17.59
N SER A 237 -3.99 -4.88 -18.03
CA SER A 237 -4.37 -3.84 -18.97
C SER A 237 -4.77 -4.37 -20.35
N LYS A 238 -4.33 -5.58 -20.70
CA LYS A 238 -4.61 -6.22 -22.00
C LYS A 238 -5.99 -6.86 -22.00
N ASN A 239 -6.31 -7.59 -20.95
CA ASN A 239 -7.57 -8.32 -20.82
C ASN A 239 -8.67 -7.50 -20.15
N GLY A 240 -8.31 -6.35 -19.54
CA GLY A 240 -9.26 -5.50 -18.82
C GLY A 240 -9.75 -6.13 -17.52
N THR A 241 -8.96 -7.04 -16.93
CA THR A 241 -9.32 -7.74 -15.68
C THR A 241 -8.50 -7.20 -14.52
N ILE A 242 -9.07 -7.25 -13.32
CA ILE A 242 -8.40 -6.80 -12.09
C ILE A 242 -8.51 -7.93 -11.08
N GLU A 243 -7.36 -8.36 -10.57
CA GLU A 243 -7.28 -9.30 -9.45
C GLU A 243 -6.85 -8.52 -8.21
N ILE A 244 -7.53 -8.73 -7.09
CA ILE A 244 -7.26 -8.10 -5.81
C ILE A 244 -6.99 -9.21 -4.81
N ARG A 245 -5.87 -9.11 -4.10
CA ARG A 245 -5.49 -10.03 -3.03
C ARG A 245 -5.48 -9.29 -1.71
N GLU A 246 -6.28 -9.74 -0.77
CA GLU A 246 -6.47 -9.08 0.53
C GLU A 246 -5.79 -9.88 1.63
N GLY A 247 -4.83 -9.24 2.30
CA GLY A 247 -4.18 -9.78 3.49
C GLY A 247 -5.06 -9.62 4.73
N PRO A 248 -4.72 -10.30 5.83
CA PRO A 248 -5.45 -10.19 7.08
C PRO A 248 -5.34 -8.78 7.66
N ILE A 249 -6.37 -8.37 8.41
CA ILE A 249 -6.30 -7.16 9.23
C ILE A 249 -5.42 -7.44 10.46
N ILE A 250 -4.42 -6.58 10.64
CA ILE A 250 -3.53 -6.57 11.81
C ILE A 250 -3.96 -5.41 12.70
N ASP A 251 -4.30 -5.70 13.95
CA ASP A 251 -4.72 -4.68 14.92
C ASP A 251 -3.57 -4.32 15.87
N PHE A 252 -3.10 -3.07 15.78
CA PHE A 252 -2.08 -2.50 16.64
C PHE A 252 -2.65 -1.75 17.85
N SER A 253 -3.89 -1.99 18.24
CA SER A 253 -4.53 -1.39 19.42
C SER A 253 -3.70 -1.53 20.72
N GLU A 254 -2.91 -2.58 20.83
CA GLU A 254 -1.99 -2.86 21.95
C GLU A 254 -0.50 -2.52 21.65
N GLY A 255 -0.23 -1.77 20.58
CA GLY A 255 1.11 -1.33 20.18
C GLY A 255 1.83 -2.25 19.19
N VAL A 256 2.97 -1.80 18.65
CA VAL A 256 3.74 -2.55 17.63
C VAL A 256 4.32 -3.83 18.22
N LYS A 257 4.81 -3.78 19.46
CA LYS A 257 5.51 -4.91 20.10
C LYS A 257 4.68 -6.18 20.13
N LYS A 258 3.36 -6.09 20.34
CA LYS A 258 2.47 -7.26 20.33
C LYS A 258 2.43 -7.95 18.96
N ASN A 259 2.51 -7.19 17.89
CA ASN A 259 2.46 -7.66 16.51
C ASN A 259 3.79 -7.41 15.77
N TRP A 260 4.91 -7.54 16.48
CA TRP A 260 6.23 -7.16 15.96
C TRP A 260 6.58 -7.93 14.68
N LYS A 261 6.29 -9.23 14.65
CA LYS A 261 6.52 -10.06 13.46
C LYS A 261 5.74 -9.51 12.26
N GLN A 262 4.47 -9.18 12.46
CA GLN A 262 3.62 -8.65 11.41
C GLN A 262 4.11 -7.28 10.94
N TRP A 263 4.56 -6.43 11.87
CA TRP A 263 5.19 -5.14 11.54
C TRP A 263 6.42 -5.31 10.64
N ILE A 264 7.35 -6.19 11.00
CA ILE A 264 8.52 -6.49 10.17
C ILE A 264 8.10 -7.06 8.81
N THR A 265 7.11 -7.96 8.76
CA THR A 265 6.58 -8.47 7.48
C THR A 265 5.96 -7.36 6.63
N THR A 266 5.26 -6.39 7.20
CA THR A 266 4.77 -5.20 6.47
C THR A 266 5.92 -4.37 5.89
N LEU A 267 7.02 -4.18 6.62
CA LEU A 267 8.22 -3.53 6.07
C LEU A 267 8.82 -4.35 4.91
N CYS A 268 8.85 -5.68 5.03
CA CYS A 268 9.28 -6.56 3.94
C CYS A 268 8.43 -6.45 2.68
N TRP A 269 7.13 -6.16 2.81
CA TRP A 269 6.24 -5.89 1.68
C TRP A 269 6.58 -4.59 0.94
N ILE A 270 7.08 -3.59 1.66
CA ILE A 270 7.43 -2.28 1.08
C ILE A 270 8.77 -2.33 0.35
N SER A 271 9.72 -3.11 0.88
CA SER A 271 11.11 -3.16 0.38
C SER A 271 11.44 -4.40 -0.47
N GLY A 272 10.44 -5.20 -0.82
CA GLY A 272 10.58 -6.48 -1.51
C GLY A 272 10.72 -6.43 -3.03
#